data_AF-A0A3D3PHM0-F1
#
_entry.id   AF-A0A3D3PHM0-F1
#
_cell.length_a   1.000
_cell.length_b   1.000
_cell.length_c   1.000
_cell.angle_alpha   90.00
_cell.angle_beta   90.00
_cell.angle_gamma   90.00
#
_symmetry.space_group_name_H-M   'P 1'
#
loop_
_entity.id
_entity.type
_entity.pdbx_description
1 polymer ?
#
loop_
_entity_poly.entity_id
_entity_poly.type
_entity_poly.pdbx_seq_one_letter_code
_entity_poly.pdbx_strand_id
1 'polypeptide(L)' 'MEVLVFKTNVPDANEVTKVQPLLNSISTISQWNFDLDDEDHILRVVATGLPPRFIELALNGAGYQCTELEY' A
#
# COMPACT_ATOMS: atom_id res chain seq x y z
N MET A 1 3.75 -0.13 -16.39
CA MET A 1 3.12 -0.68 -15.17
C MET A 1 4.17 -1.44 -14.42
N GLU A 2 4.36 -1.07 -13.17
CA GLU A 2 5.34 -1.59 -12.23
C GLU A 2 4.58 -2.11 -11.01
N VAL A 3 5.11 -3.17 -10.39
CA VAL A 3 4.55 -3.73 -9.17
C VAL A 3 5.44 -3.29 -8.01
N LEU A 4 4.89 -2.46 -7.15
CA LEU A 4 5.50 -2.01 -5.92
C LEU A 4 5.02 -2.89 -4.78
N VAL A 5 5.94 -3.34 -3.93
CA VAL A 5 5.62 -4.20 -2.78
C VAL A 5 6.06 -3.48 -1.52
N PHE A 6 5.17 -3.43 -0.53
CA PHE A 6 5.39 -2.75 0.73
C PHE A 6 5.08 -3.69 1.88
N LYS A 7 5.88 -3.59 2.94
CA LYS A 7 5.52 -4.11 4.25
C LYS A 7 4.66 -3.06 4.96
N THR A 8 3.53 -3.49 5.52
CA THR A 8 2.66 -2.58 6.27
C THR A 8 2.38 -3.12 7.67
N ASN A 9 1.74 -2.32 8.52
CA ASN A 9 1.19 -2.77 9.80
C ASN A 9 -0.35 -2.82 9.79
N VAL A 10 -0.97 -2.89 8.60
CA VAL A 10 -2.43 -2.94 8.45
C VAL A 10 -2.90 -4.35 8.82
N PRO A 11 -3.57 -4.53 9.98
CA PRO A 11 -3.75 -5.86 10.57
C PRO A 11 -4.94 -6.66 9.99
N ASP A 12 -5.95 -5.97 9.46
CA ASP A 12 -7.19 -6.60 9.07
C ASP A 12 -7.99 -5.77 8.04
N ALA A 13 -9.03 -6.40 7.50
CA ALA A 13 -9.88 -5.82 6.47
C ALA A 13 -10.59 -4.53 6.88
N ASN A 14 -10.86 -4.29 8.18
CA ASN A 14 -11.46 -3.04 8.64
C ASN A 14 -10.49 -1.87 8.46
N GLU A 15 -9.22 -2.08 8.79
CA GLU A 15 -8.18 -1.06 8.56
C GLU A 15 -7.91 -0.88 7.06
N VAL A 16 -7.93 -1.96 6.26
CA VAL A 16 -7.88 -1.87 4.79
C VAL A 16 -9.00 -0.97 4.26
N THR A 17 -10.22 -1.10 4.79
CA THR A 17 -11.36 -0.27 4.36
C THR A 17 -11.13 1.23 4.64
N LYS A 18 -10.36 1.56 5.68
CA LYS A 18 -9.98 2.96 5.98
C LYS A 18 -8.91 3.50 5.03
N VAL A 19 -7.99 2.64 4.59
CA VAL A 19 -6.88 2.98 3.67
C VAL A 19 -7.31 2.96 2.20
N GLN A 20 -8.27 2.13 1.84
CA GLN A 20 -8.83 1.99 0.50
C GLN A 20 -9.16 3.33 -0.19
N PRO A 21 -9.89 4.29 0.43
CA PRO A 21 -10.17 5.58 -0.22
C PRO A 21 -8.91 6.40 -0.50
N LEU A 22 -7.88 6.30 0.35
CA LEU A 22 -6.58 6.95 0.13
C LEU A 22 -5.91 6.39 -1.12
N LEU A 23 -5.81 5.05 -1.24
CA LEU A 23 -5.21 4.39 -2.40
C LEU A 23 -6.01 4.65 -3.69
N ASN A 24 -7.34 4.58 -3.61
CA ASN A 24 -8.22 4.84 -4.76
C ASN A 24 -8.19 6.31 -5.21
N SER A 25 -7.78 7.24 -4.35
CA SER A 25 -7.61 8.65 -4.75
C SER A 25 -6.40 8.88 -5.67
N ILE A 26 -5.47 7.92 -5.72
CA ILE A 26 -4.21 8.04 -6.46
C ILE A 26 -4.43 7.50 -7.88
N SER A 27 -4.64 8.39 -8.84
CA SER A 27 -4.99 8.03 -10.23
C SER A 27 -3.92 7.23 -10.99
N THR A 28 -2.67 7.25 -10.52
CA THR A 28 -1.56 6.47 -11.09
C THR A 28 -1.57 5.01 -10.65
N ILE A 29 -2.33 4.67 -9.60
CA ILE A 29 -2.54 3.29 -9.16
C ILE A 29 -3.58 2.65 -10.06
N SER A 30 -3.20 1.55 -10.70
CA SER A 30 -4.11 0.72 -11.50
C SER A 30 -4.79 -0.35 -10.65
N GLN A 31 -4.07 -0.94 -9.70
CA GLN A 31 -4.59 -1.98 -8.80
C GLN A 31 -3.78 -1.99 -7.50
N TRP A 32 -4.40 -2.42 -6.40
CA TRP A 32 -3.69 -2.72 -5.15
C TRP A 32 -4.33 -3.93 -4.46
N ASN A 33 -3.56 -4.62 -3.63
CA ASN A 33 -4.03 -5.74 -2.82
C ASN A 33 -3.26 -5.81 -1.49
N PHE A 34 -3.99 -6.02 -0.39
CA PHE A 34 -3.38 -6.38 0.89
C PHE A 34 -3.39 -7.90 1.04
N ASP A 35 -2.24 -8.46 1.35
CA ASP A 35 -2.09 -9.85 1.76
C ASP A 35 -2.20 -9.92 3.29
N LEU A 36 -3.42 -10.19 3.76
CA LEU A 36 -3.75 -10.27 5.19
C LEU A 36 -3.56 -11.68 5.77
N ASP A 37 -3.39 -12.70 4.90
CA ASP A 37 -3.05 -14.06 5.29
C ASP A 37 -1.54 -14.21 5.59
N ASP A 38 -0.74 -13.25 5.14
CA ASP A 38 0.70 -13.22 5.35
C ASP A 38 1.05 -12.53 6.67
N GLU A 39 1.91 -13.14 7.49
CA GLU A 39 2.36 -12.57 8.78
C GLU A 39 3.02 -11.19 8.61
N ASP A 40 3.53 -10.90 7.41
CA ASP A 40 4.21 -9.65 7.09
C ASP A 40 3.28 -8.52 6.61
N HIS A 41 1.96 -8.74 6.52
CA HIS A 41 0.95 -7.73 6.14
C HIS A 41 1.36 -6.93 4.89
N ILE A 42 1.51 -7.66 3.78
CA ILE A 42 2.10 -7.12 2.54
C ILE A 42 1.07 -6.34 1.74
N LEU A 43 1.43 -5.13 1.29
CA LEU A 43 0.67 -4.36 0.31
C LEU A 43 1.36 -4.44 -1.05
N ARG A 44 0.64 -4.90 -2.07
CA ARG A 44 1.07 -4.87 -3.47
C ARG A 44 0.32 -3.79 -4.21
N VAL A 45 1.03 -2.92 -4.91
CA VAL A 45 0.46 -1.82 -5.71
C VAL A 45 0.97 -1.92 -7.14
N VAL A 46 0.05 -2.02 -8.09
CA VAL A 46 0.34 -1.90 -9.52
C VAL A 46 0.09 -0.46 -9.93
N ALA A 47 1.14 0.24 -10.36
CA ALA A 47 1.07 1.64 -10.76
C ALA A 47 1.96 1.92 -11.96
N THR A 48 1.86 3.11 -12.55
CA THR A 48 2.78 3.56 -13.60
C THR A 48 3.33 4.93 -13.26
N GLY A 49 4.66 5.04 -13.13
CA GLY A 49 5.33 6.31 -12.81
C GLY A 49 5.02 6.83 -11.41
N LEU A 50 4.62 5.95 -10.49
CA LEU A 50 4.35 6.31 -9.10
C LEU A 50 5.60 6.04 -8.26
N PRO A 51 6.23 7.08 -7.68
CA PRO A 51 7.35 6.87 -6.77
C PRO A 51 6.88 6.11 -5.52
N PRO A 52 7.54 5.02 -5.11
CA PRO A 52 7.13 4.20 -3.96
C PRO A 52 7.03 5.00 -2.67
N ARG A 53 7.96 5.94 -2.47
CA ARG A 53 7.97 6.88 -1.34
C ARG A 53 6.68 7.67 -1.18
N PHE A 54 5.90 7.86 -2.24
CA PHE A 54 4.60 8.51 -2.16
C PHE A 54 3.58 7.65 -1.40
N ILE A 55 3.54 6.33 -1.68
CA ILE A 55 2.70 5.36 -0.97
C ILE A 55 3.10 5.30 0.50
N GLU A 56 4.42 5.23 0.78
CA GLU A 56 4.93 5.22 2.14
C GLU A 56 4.48 6.46 2.92
N LEU A 57 4.66 7.66 2.36
CA LEU A 57 4.27 8.91 3.02
C LEU A 57 2.75 9.00 3.22
N ALA A 58 1.97 8.53 2.25
CA ALA A 58 0.51 8.55 2.34
C ALA A 58 0.01 7.64 3.49
N LEU A 59 0.54 6.41 3.59
CA LEU A 59 0.21 5.47 4.65
C LEU A 59 0.72 5.91 6.02
N ASN A 60 1.97 6.35 6.10
CA ASN A 60 2.55 6.90 7.33
C ASN A 60 1.77 8.12 7.84
N GLY A 61 1.34 9.01 6.93
CA GLY A 61 0.49 10.16 7.25
C GLY A 61 -0.91 9.76 7.73
N ALA A 62 -1.42 8.60 7.31
CA ALA A 62 -2.68 8.03 7.79
C ALA A 62 -2.54 7.25 9.11
N GLY A 63 -1.32 7.15 9.67
CA GLY A 63 -1.04 6.47 10.93
C GLY A 63 -0.58 5.01 10.80
N TYR A 64 -0.31 4.54 9.58
CA TYR A 64 0.15 3.17 9.31
C TYR A 64 1.63 3.16 8.95
N GLN A 65 2.38 2.22 9.50
CA GLN A 65 3.75 1.99 9.09
C GLN A 65 3.75 1.35 7.71
N CYS A 66 4.44 1.97 6.76
CA CYS A 66 4.62 1.46 5.42
C CYS A 66 6.06 1.65 4.98
N THR A 67 6.67 0.59 4.49
CA THR A 67 8.05 0.58 3.99
C THR A 67 8.13 -0.25 2.72
N GLU A 68 8.74 0.30 1.68
CA GLU A 68 9.00 -0.41 0.44
C GLU A 68 9.93 -1.61 0.67
N LEU A 69 9.61 -2.74 0.04
CA LEU A 69 10.45 -3.92 -0.03
C LEU A 69 11.14 -3.96 -1.40
N GLU A 70 12.39 -3.53 -1.42
CA GLU A 70 13.28 -3.73 -2.57
C GLU A 70 13.75 -5.20 -2.58
N TYR A 71 13.52 -5.91 -3.68
CA TYR A 71 14.03 -7.27 -3.94
C TYR A 71 15.33 -7.25 -4.74
#